data_AF-A0A350EYF2-F1
#
_entry.id   AF-A0A350EYF2-F1
#
_cell.length_a   1.000
_cell.length_b   1.000
_cell.length_c   1.000
_cell.angle_alpha   90.00
_cell.angle_beta   90.00
_cell.angle_gamma   90.00
#
_symmetry.space_group_name_H-M   'P 1'
#
loop_
_entity.id
_entity.type
_entity.pdbx_description
1 polymer ?
#
loop_
_entity_poly.entity_id
_entity_poly.type
_entity_poly.pdbx_seq_one_letter_code
_entity_poly.pdbx_strand_id
1 'polypeptide(L)'
;LLLQLADWLVERRQPAIVRRLGEESDGAARRRLVEECALMAPNAFLMLDGAEQLGWLSWRRLMGAARHLRGLLITVHVPGRLPTLYECSTSPALLRDLGESLAGSTQSACTVHDWEQLHRLHDGNLRDALRSCYQQLAG
;
A
#
# COMPACT_ATOMS: atom_id res chain seq x y z
N LEU A 1 0.36 2.04 -7.34
CA LEU A 1 1.72 1.49 -7.48
C LEU A 1 1.75 -0.04 -7.68
N LEU A 2 1.48 -0.87 -6.65
CA LEU A 2 1.61 -2.34 -6.81
C LEU A 2 0.76 -2.93 -7.94
N LEU A 3 -0.51 -2.50 -8.07
CA LEU A 3 -1.39 -2.94 -9.16
C LEU A 3 -0.83 -2.58 -10.54
N GLN A 4 -0.43 -1.31 -10.74
CA GLN A 4 0.18 -0.85 -12.00
C GLN A 4 1.45 -1.63 -12.37
N LEU A 5 2.27 -1.96 -11.38
CA LEU A 5 3.48 -2.76 -11.61
C LEU A 5 3.13 -4.23 -11.90
N ALA A 6 2.08 -4.78 -11.27
CA ALA A 6 1.59 -6.11 -11.59
C ALA A 6 1.09 -6.18 -13.05
N ASP A 7 0.32 -5.19 -13.48
CA ASP A 7 -0.17 -5.08 -14.86
C ASP A 7 1.01 -5.02 -15.85
N TRP A 8 2.01 -4.18 -15.55
CA TRP A 8 3.24 -4.07 -16.35
C TRP A 8 4.05 -5.38 -16.43
N LEU A 9 4.05 -6.19 -15.36
CA LEU A 9 4.68 -7.53 -15.35
C LEU A 9 3.88 -8.52 -16.20
N VAL A 10 2.55 -8.50 -16.10
CA VAL A 10 1.66 -9.35 -16.88
C VAL A 10 1.80 -9.08 -18.37
N GLU A 11 1.88 -7.81 -18.78
CA GLU A 11 2.18 -7.40 -20.17
C GLU A 11 3.49 -8.00 -20.69
N ARG A 12 4.46 -8.23 -19.80
CA ARG A 12 5.76 -8.85 -20.09
C ARG A 12 5.76 -10.37 -19.96
N ARG A 13 4.57 -10.99 -19.84
CA ARG A 13 4.38 -12.43 -19.63
C ARG A 13 5.09 -12.94 -18.38
N GLN A 14 5.20 -12.09 -17.36
CA GLN A 14 5.68 -12.47 -16.04
C GLN A 14 4.48 -12.59 -15.10
N PRO A 15 4.12 -13.80 -14.63
CA PRO A 15 2.98 -13.95 -13.74
C PRO A 15 3.21 -13.13 -12.47
N ALA A 16 2.24 -12.31 -12.09
CA ALA A 16 2.29 -11.51 -10.88
C ALA A 16 0.98 -11.69 -10.11
N ILE A 17 1.09 -11.89 -8.80
CA ILE A 17 -0.07 -12.00 -7.91
C ILE A 17 0.03 -10.90 -6.87
N VAL A 18 -1.04 -10.10 -6.76
CA VAL A 18 -1.17 -9.06 -5.75
C VAL A 18 -2.06 -9.56 -4.61
N ARG A 19 -1.61 -9.34 -3.38
CA ARG A 19 -2.35 -9.61 -2.15
C ARG A 19 -2.27 -8.41 -1.22
N ARG A 20 -3.31 -8.22 -0.42
CA ARG A 20 -3.36 -7.18 0.61
C ARG A 20 -3.64 -7.83 1.96
N LEU A 21 -2.89 -7.41 2.97
CA LEU A 21 -3.18 -7.62 4.37
C LEU A 21 -3.54 -6.28 5.00
N GLY A 22 -4.64 -6.26 5.71
CA GLY A 22 -5.06 -5.14 6.55
C GLY A 22 -5.08 -5.54 8.02
N GLU A 23 -5.38 -4.59 8.89
CA GLU A 23 -5.52 -4.83 10.34
C GLU A 23 -6.60 -5.89 10.64
N GLU A 24 -7.65 -5.94 9.82
CA GLU A 24 -8.75 -6.91 9.92
C GLU A 24 -8.38 -8.31 9.42
N SER A 25 -7.19 -8.50 8.83
CA SER A 25 -6.77 -9.82 8.37
C SER A 25 -6.57 -10.76 9.56
N ASP A 26 -7.23 -11.91 9.54
CA ASP A 26 -7.19 -12.90 10.61
C ASP A 26 -6.04 -13.93 10.42
N GLY A 27 -5.95 -14.91 11.32
CA GLY A 27 -4.94 -15.95 11.23
C GLY A 27 -5.11 -16.86 10.00
N ALA A 28 -6.34 -17.04 9.51
CA ALA A 28 -6.64 -17.88 8.36
C ALA A 28 -6.20 -17.21 7.04
N ALA A 29 -6.46 -15.91 6.88
CA ALA A 29 -5.99 -15.12 5.75
C ALA A 29 -4.46 -15.18 5.60
N ARG A 30 -3.74 -15.05 6.73
CA ARG A 30 -2.27 -15.16 6.75
C ARG A 30 -1.77 -16.55 6.37
N ARG A 31 -2.45 -17.62 6.80
CA ARG A 31 -2.10 -19.00 6.41
C ARG A 31 -2.35 -19.24 4.93
N ARG A 32 -3.51 -18.83 4.43
CA ARG A 32 -3.88 -18.95 3.02
C ARG A 32 -2.86 -18.24 2.12
N LEU A 33 -2.38 -17.04 2.50
CA LEU A 33 -1.31 -16.35 1.76
C LEU A 33 -0.05 -17.20 1.61
N VAL A 34 0.38 -17.89 2.67
CA VAL A 34 1.57 -18.76 2.65
C VAL A 34 1.33 -19.98 1.77
N GLU A 35 0.15 -20.60 1.88
CA GLU A 35 -0.24 -21.77 1.09
C GLU A 35 -0.32 -21.43 -0.40
N GLU A 36 -0.97 -20.31 -0.75
CA GLU A 36 -1.02 -19.79 -2.12
C GLU A 36 0.39 -19.52 -2.66
N CYS A 37 1.24 -18.86 -1.87
CA CYS A 37 2.64 -18.59 -2.23
C CYS A 37 3.41 -19.88 -2.54
N ALA A 38 3.23 -20.93 -1.74
CA ALA A 38 3.90 -22.21 -1.95
C ALA A 38 3.46 -22.91 -3.25
N LEU A 39 2.22 -22.66 -3.71
CA LEU A 39 1.65 -23.25 -4.91
C LEU A 39 1.86 -22.40 -6.18
N MET A 40 2.43 -21.20 -6.05
CA MET A 40 2.71 -20.32 -7.18
C MET A 40 3.80 -20.89 -8.09
N ALA A 41 3.70 -20.56 -9.38
CA ALA A 41 4.70 -20.95 -10.37
C ALA A 41 6.08 -20.34 -10.02
N PRO A 42 7.20 -21.06 -10.23
CA PRO A 42 8.53 -20.57 -9.87
C PRO A 42 8.95 -19.27 -10.58
N ASN A 43 8.38 -18.97 -11.73
CA ASN A 43 8.64 -17.74 -12.48
C ASN A 43 7.74 -16.56 -12.08
N ALA A 44 6.87 -16.72 -11.08
CA ALA A 44 5.91 -15.71 -10.66
C ALA A 44 6.52 -14.70 -9.67
N PHE A 45 5.93 -13.52 -9.63
CA PHE A 45 6.15 -12.49 -8.61
C PHE A 45 5.00 -12.49 -7.61
N LEU A 46 5.33 -12.40 -6.32
CA LEU A 46 4.36 -12.07 -5.29
C LEU A 46 4.50 -10.60 -4.91
N MET A 47 3.37 -9.89 -4.88
CA MET A 47 3.29 -8.47 -4.51
C MET A 47 2.34 -8.33 -3.32
N LEU A 48 2.88 -7.97 -2.15
CA LEU A 48 2.15 -7.96 -0.90
C LEU A 48 2.00 -6.55 -0.33
N ASP A 49 0.76 -6.09 -0.20
CA ASP A 49 0.42 -4.84 0.45
C ASP A 49 0.16 -5.04 1.95
N GLY A 50 0.79 -4.26 2.82
CA GLY A 50 0.62 -4.34 4.28
C GLY A 50 1.38 -5.50 4.94
N ALA A 51 2.62 -5.76 4.52
CA ALA A 51 3.39 -6.89 5.03
C ALA A 51 3.74 -6.79 6.53
N GLU A 52 3.67 -5.59 7.13
CA GLU A 52 3.83 -5.37 8.57
C GLU A 52 2.78 -6.11 9.42
N GLN A 53 1.64 -6.46 8.82
CA GLN A 53 0.58 -7.24 9.47
C GLN A 53 0.98 -8.72 9.69
N LEU A 54 2.14 -9.15 9.17
CA LEU A 54 2.69 -10.48 9.39
C LEU A 54 3.55 -10.55 10.66
N GLY A 55 3.04 -11.28 11.64
CA GLY A 55 3.84 -11.74 12.78
C GLY A 55 5.07 -12.54 12.35
N TRP A 56 6.05 -12.63 13.23
CA TRP A 56 7.36 -13.25 12.96
C TRP A 56 7.27 -14.66 12.37
N LEU A 57 6.38 -15.50 12.89
CA LEU A 57 6.21 -16.89 12.41
C LEU A 57 5.66 -16.94 10.98
N SER A 58 4.59 -16.18 10.70
CA SER A 58 4.00 -16.11 9.36
C SER A 58 4.97 -15.52 8.35
N TRP A 59 5.76 -14.53 8.76
CA TRP A 59 6.82 -13.97 7.94
C TRP A 59 7.88 -15.00 7.56
N ARG A 60 8.41 -15.76 8.53
CA ARG A 60 9.41 -16.81 8.25
C ARG A 60 8.85 -17.88 7.30
N ARG A 61 7.58 -18.27 7.48
CA ARG A 61 6.90 -19.22 6.59
C ARG A 61 6.73 -18.67 5.19
N LEU A 62 6.28 -17.41 5.05
CA LEU A 62 6.16 -16.75 3.76
C LEU A 62 7.51 -16.67 3.05
N MET A 63 8.58 -16.23 3.74
CA MET A 63 9.92 -16.16 3.15
C MET A 63 10.43 -17.52 2.69
N GLY A 64 10.12 -18.60 3.42
CA GLY A 64 10.41 -19.97 3.00
C GLY A 64 9.62 -20.38 1.76
N ALA A 65 8.32 -20.11 1.75
CA ALA A 65 7.42 -20.40 0.63
C ALA A 65 7.69 -19.53 -0.60
N ALA A 66 8.33 -18.37 -0.45
CA ALA A 66 8.65 -17.46 -1.55
C ALA A 66 10.00 -17.76 -2.22
N ARG A 67 10.81 -18.69 -1.69
CA ARG A 67 12.19 -18.94 -2.17
C ARG A 67 12.26 -19.41 -3.62
N HIS A 68 11.24 -20.09 -4.10
CA HIS A 68 11.19 -20.57 -5.49
C HIS A 68 10.62 -19.54 -6.46
N LEU A 69 10.09 -18.42 -5.97
CA LEU A 69 9.51 -17.38 -6.80
C LEU A 69 10.60 -16.55 -7.48
N ARG A 70 10.23 -15.91 -8.59
CA ARG A 70 11.11 -14.99 -9.32
C ARG A 70 11.39 -13.72 -8.54
N GLY A 71 10.44 -13.29 -7.72
CA GLY A 71 10.61 -12.12 -6.88
C GLY A 71 9.47 -11.91 -5.91
N LEU A 72 9.77 -11.13 -4.87
CA LEU A 72 8.84 -10.69 -3.86
C LEU A 72 8.96 -9.17 -3.76
N LEU A 73 7.84 -8.47 -3.91
CA LEU A 73 7.73 -7.05 -3.63
C LEU A 73 6.73 -6.85 -2.50
N ILE A 74 7.09 -6.04 -1.51
CA ILE A 74 6.19 -5.73 -0.40
C ILE A 74 6.08 -4.23 -0.22
N THR A 75 4.94 -3.76 0.28
CA THR A 75 4.79 -2.42 0.85
C THR A 75 4.61 -2.53 2.36
N VAL A 76 5.24 -1.60 3.07
CA VAL A 76 5.17 -1.47 4.53
C VAL A 76 5.12 0.01 4.88
N HIS A 77 4.42 0.34 5.97
CA HIS A 77 4.33 1.72 6.46
C HIS A 77 5.59 2.19 7.20
N VAL A 78 6.38 1.25 7.72
CA VAL A 78 7.61 1.50 8.48
C VAL A 78 8.71 0.62 7.91
N PRO A 79 9.98 1.08 7.84
CA PRO A 79 11.10 0.25 7.41
C PRO A 79 11.05 -1.16 8.00
N GLY A 80 11.13 -2.14 7.12
CA GLY A 80 10.74 -3.51 7.41
C GLY A 80 11.90 -4.49 7.48
N ARG A 81 11.53 -5.78 7.34
CA ARG A 81 12.45 -6.92 7.38
C ARG A 81 13.18 -7.19 6.04
N LEU A 82 12.95 -6.36 5.03
CA LEU A 82 13.60 -6.42 3.72
C LEU A 82 14.29 -5.08 3.41
N PRO A 83 15.32 -5.06 2.55
CA PRO A 83 15.92 -3.82 2.08
C PRO A 83 14.87 -2.90 1.42
N THR A 84 14.90 -1.62 1.77
CA THR A 84 14.03 -0.62 1.15
C THR A 84 14.50 -0.37 -0.29
N LEU A 85 13.66 -0.72 -1.27
CA LEU A 85 13.92 -0.41 -2.68
C LEU A 85 13.47 1.00 -3.05
N TYR A 86 12.35 1.44 -2.46
CA TYR A 86 11.74 2.73 -2.72
C TYR A 86 11.01 3.20 -1.47
N GLU A 87 11.28 4.44 -1.07
CA GLU A 87 10.61 5.08 0.07
C GLU A 87 9.60 6.10 -0.46
N CYS A 88 8.34 5.92 -0.10
CA CYS A 88 7.30 6.89 -0.40
C CYS A 88 7.27 7.96 0.69
N SER A 89 7.58 9.20 0.34
CA SER A 89 7.37 10.36 1.21
C SER A 89 6.11 11.11 0.80
N THR A 90 5.42 11.67 1.79
CA THR A 90 4.28 12.56 1.56
C THR A 90 4.74 14.01 1.63
N SER A 91 4.05 14.90 0.95
CA SER A 91 4.33 16.33 0.99
C SER A 91 3.04 17.14 1.03
N PRO A 92 3.08 18.40 1.52
CA PRO A 92 1.94 19.31 1.44
C PRO A 92 1.45 19.51 0.00
N ALA A 93 2.38 19.58 -0.97
CA ALA A 93 2.04 19.69 -2.39
C ALA A 93 1.25 18.46 -2.86
N LEU A 94 1.70 17.25 -2.52
CA LEU A 94 0.96 16.02 -2.85
C LEU A 94 -0.43 15.99 -2.19
N LEU A 95 -0.56 16.44 -0.94
CA LEU A 95 -1.85 16.53 -0.26
C LEU A 95 -2.80 17.48 -1.00
N ARG A 96 -2.32 18.68 -1.36
CA ARG A 96 -3.10 19.65 -2.13
C ARG A 96 -3.54 19.07 -3.46
N ASP A 97 -2.61 18.52 -4.24
CA ASP A 97 -2.88 18.00 -5.57
C ASP A 97 -3.92 16.85 -5.52
N LEU A 98 -3.83 15.98 -4.50
CA LEU A 98 -4.84 14.94 -4.25
C LEU A 98 -6.19 15.53 -3.82
N GLY A 99 -6.19 16.51 -2.92
CA GLY A 99 -7.41 17.18 -2.46
C GLY A 99 -8.16 17.87 -3.60
N GLU A 100 -7.44 18.63 -4.42
CA GLU A 100 -7.97 19.31 -5.62
C GLU A 100 -8.49 18.29 -6.65
N SER A 101 -7.72 17.23 -6.91
CA SER A 101 -8.15 16.15 -7.82
C SER A 101 -9.41 15.43 -7.34
N LEU A 102 -9.59 15.26 -6.03
CA LEU A 102 -10.76 14.58 -5.45
C LEU A 102 -12.01 15.47 -5.44
N ALA A 103 -11.86 16.78 -5.30
CA ALA A 103 -12.98 17.72 -5.28
C ALA A 103 -13.57 18.03 -6.68
N GLY A 104 -12.78 17.79 -7.73
CA GLY A 104 -13.19 18.00 -9.12
C GLY A 104 -13.44 19.46 -9.48
N SER A 105 -14.21 19.73 -10.54
CA SER A 105 -14.56 21.09 -11.01
C SER A 105 -15.59 21.80 -10.13
N THR A 106 -15.98 21.20 -9.01
CA THR A 106 -16.96 21.78 -8.09
C THR A 106 -16.26 22.85 -7.26
N GLN A 107 -16.48 24.10 -7.65
CA GLN A 107 -15.84 25.32 -7.11
C GLN A 107 -16.08 25.57 -5.61
N SER A 108 -16.78 24.66 -4.92
CA SER A 108 -16.94 24.62 -3.46
C SER A 108 -15.80 23.85 -2.76
N ALA A 109 -14.80 23.38 -3.51
CA ALA A 109 -13.67 22.59 -3.06
C ALA A 109 -12.83 23.32 -2.00
N CYS A 110 -12.90 22.86 -0.76
CA CYS A 110 -11.98 23.18 0.34
C CYS A 110 -11.58 24.68 0.44
N THR A 111 -12.28 25.44 1.27
CA THR A 111 -11.70 26.60 2.00
C THR A 111 -10.60 26.18 2.98
N VAL A 112 -9.90 25.06 2.73
CA VAL A 112 -8.68 24.69 3.42
C VAL A 112 -7.60 25.62 2.86
N HIS A 113 -7.55 26.83 3.39
CA HIS A 113 -6.58 27.84 3.01
C HIS A 113 -5.14 27.45 3.39
N ASP A 114 -4.96 26.36 4.13
CA ASP A 114 -3.65 25.93 4.61
C ASP A 114 -3.48 24.40 4.56
N TRP A 115 -3.22 23.89 3.35
CA TRP A 115 -2.84 22.48 3.13
C TRP A 115 -1.57 22.09 3.88
N GLU A 116 -0.67 23.04 4.15
CA GLU A 116 0.54 22.77 4.92
C GLU A 116 0.24 22.56 6.40
N GLN A 117 -0.61 23.40 6.99
CA GLN A 117 -1.09 23.23 8.36
C GLN A 117 -1.83 21.90 8.50
N LEU A 118 -2.65 21.54 7.52
CA LEU A 118 -3.35 20.27 7.54
C LEU A 118 -2.38 19.08 7.42
N HIS A 119 -1.39 19.15 6.51
CA HIS A 119 -0.35 18.13 6.39
C HIS A 119 0.43 17.96 7.70
N ARG A 120 0.82 19.06 8.35
CA ARG A 120 1.50 19.05 9.67
C ARG A 120 0.61 18.50 10.78
N LEU A 121 -0.67 18.91 10.84
CA LEU A 121 -1.61 18.49 11.87
C LEU A 121 -1.81 16.97 11.89
N HIS A 122 -1.76 16.33 10.72
CA HIS A 122 -1.88 14.89 10.56
C HIS A 122 -0.53 14.17 10.40
N ASP A 123 0.58 14.82 10.73
CA ASP A 123 1.94 14.26 10.66
C ASP A 123 2.25 13.60 9.30
N GLY A 124 1.82 14.25 8.23
CA GLY A 124 1.96 13.77 6.86
C GLY A 124 1.08 12.59 6.46
N ASN A 125 0.18 12.14 7.33
CA ASN A 125 -0.82 11.12 7.00
C ASN A 125 -1.91 11.70 6.09
N LEU A 126 -1.72 11.50 4.79
CA LEU A 126 -2.63 11.99 3.75
C LEU A 126 -4.05 11.44 3.90
N ARG A 127 -4.22 10.20 4.39
CA ARG A 127 -5.54 9.60 4.56
C ARG A 127 -6.34 10.33 5.63
N ASP A 128 -5.73 10.59 6.78
CA ASP A 128 -6.42 11.26 7.88
C ASP A 128 -6.63 12.74 7.56
N ALA A 129 -5.65 13.40 6.92
CA ALA A 129 -5.80 14.77 6.43
C ALA A 129 -7.00 14.92 5.46
N LEU A 130 -7.09 14.08 4.43
CA LEU A 130 -8.21 14.10 3.48
C LEU A 130 -9.54 13.74 4.14
N ARG A 131 -9.55 12.81 5.10
CA ARG A 131 -10.75 12.49 5.88
C ARG A 131 -11.22 13.70 6.68
N SER A 132 -10.31 14.44 7.32
CA SER A 132 -10.66 15.65 8.05
C SER A 132 -11.19 16.75 7.13
N CYS A 133 -10.64 16.93 5.92
CA CYS A 133 -11.24 17.81 4.90
C CYS A 133 -12.67 17.39 4.56
N TYR A 134 -12.87 16.09 4.30
CA TYR A 134 -14.19 15.57 3.96
C TYR A 134 -15.21 15.82 5.07
N GLN A 135 -14.82 15.59 6.33
CA GLN A 135 -15.70 15.84 7.48
C GLN A 135 -16.08 17.31 7.63
N GLN A 136 -15.16 18.24 7.34
CA GLN A 136 -15.45 19.69 7.37
C GLN A 136 -16.42 20.12 6.27
N LEU A 137 -16.39 19.46 5.11
CA LEU A 137 -17.26 19.78 3.97
C LEU A 137 -18.62 19.08 4.03
N ALA A 138 -18.70 17.92 4.69
CA ALA A 138 -19.90 17.12 4.80
C ALA A 138 -20.77 17.48 6.03
N GLY A 139 -20.30 18.40 6.88
CA GLY A 139 -21.05 18.99 8.00
C GLY A 139 -21.70 20.30 7.60
#